data_AF-A0A813WLC8-F1
#
_entry.id   AF-A0A813WLC8-F1
#
_cell.length_a   1.000
_cell.length_b   1.000
_cell.length_c   1.000
_cell.angle_alpha   90.00
_cell.angle_beta   90.00
_cell.angle_gamma   90.00
#
_symmetry.space_group_name_H-M   'P 1'
#
loop_
_entity.id
_entity.type
_entity.pdbx_description
1 polymer ?
#
loop_
_entity_poly.entity_id
_entity_poly.type
_entity_poly.pdbx_seq_one_letter_code
_entity_poly.pdbx_strand_id
1 'polypeptide(L)'
;MKVKVAFMNLSYLIFLNEQTPQPIKLIQQLLYNTSLIQDDHFMNFSGSNCLKYLLLIVQRTDQYFKENNSISSTLMMDIQHWIIQTIRKSKKSLHQEITYLLKLINPPSFHLLLPVKQFIFNELANILLENNQQNTDFWDRISLLSIIIKCIDNDNLENYQLPYHSSAIADDNADHIIIDLFFFYLRRLANNAIIQPALINKILLSRLSKINNANRIPIAEKIFNQLKEFFILQTTALLLCQTNLDQHDQQTINHILTAVINQYLRIEVPVIQLSNYVQFFCSIITTKQS
;
A
#
# COMPACT_ATOMS: atom_id res chain seq x y z
N MET A 1 13.39 -25.14 -14.05
CA MET A 1 13.20 -24.61 -15.43
C MET A 1 12.50 -23.25 -15.46
N LYS A 2 11.36 -23.05 -14.78
CA LYS A 2 10.59 -21.77 -14.79
C LYS A 2 11.37 -20.54 -14.29
N VAL A 3 12.20 -20.70 -13.25
CA VAL A 3 13.00 -19.62 -12.67
C VAL A 3 14.07 -19.09 -13.66
N LYS A 4 14.74 -20.00 -14.37
CA LYS A 4 15.76 -19.64 -15.38
C LYS A 4 15.14 -18.84 -16.53
N VAL A 5 13.94 -19.21 -16.99
CA VAL A 5 13.23 -18.49 -18.06
C VAL A 5 12.81 -17.08 -17.62
N ALA A 6 12.27 -16.93 -16.40
CA ALA A 6 11.92 -15.62 -15.89
C ALA A 6 13.14 -14.72 -15.70
N PHE A 7 14.27 -15.25 -15.21
CA PHE A 7 15.52 -14.48 -15.12
C PHE A 7 16.12 -14.15 -16.50
N MET A 8 16.02 -15.04 -17.49
CA MET A 8 16.43 -14.76 -18.86
C MET A 8 15.64 -13.60 -19.47
N ASN A 9 14.32 -13.53 -19.22
CA ASN A 9 13.51 -12.40 -19.66
C ASN A 9 13.96 -11.08 -19.02
N LEU A 10 14.28 -11.09 -17.72
CA LEU A 10 14.82 -9.90 -17.05
C LEU A 10 16.19 -9.52 -17.62
N SER A 11 17.06 -10.50 -17.84
CA SER A 11 18.40 -10.27 -18.42
C SER A 11 18.31 -9.66 -19.81
N TYR A 12 17.33 -10.10 -20.59
CA TYR A 12 17.04 -9.55 -21.91
C TYR A 12 16.56 -8.10 -21.83
N LEU A 13 15.65 -7.78 -20.90
CA LEU A 13 15.21 -6.39 -20.66
C LEU A 13 16.38 -5.48 -20.25
N ILE A 14 17.25 -5.95 -19.34
CA ILE A 14 18.46 -5.23 -18.93
C ILE A 14 19.39 -4.99 -20.13
N PHE A 15 19.58 -6.01 -20.97
CA PHE A 15 20.46 -5.92 -22.13
C PHE A 15 19.94 -4.95 -23.20
N LEU A 16 18.62 -4.91 -23.42
CA LEU A 16 18.00 -4.03 -24.40
C LEU A 16 17.89 -2.58 -23.94
N ASN A 17 17.99 -2.31 -22.64
CA ASN A 17 17.85 -0.96 -22.13
C ASN A 17 19.14 -0.16 -22.39
N GLU A 18 19.08 0.72 -23.39
CA GLU A 18 20.20 1.57 -23.85
C GLU A 18 20.75 2.51 -22.76
N GLN A 19 19.97 2.79 -21.71
CA GLN A 19 20.38 3.63 -20.60
C GLN A 19 21.10 2.85 -19.50
N THR A 20 21.19 1.52 -19.60
CA THR A 20 21.90 0.69 -18.63
C THR A 20 23.40 0.73 -18.91
N PRO A 21 24.22 1.26 -17.99
CA PRO A 21 25.66 1.25 -18.16
C PRO A 21 26.18 -0.19 -18.05
N GLN A 22 26.95 -0.67 -19.03
CA GLN A 22 27.57 -2.01 -19.02
C GLN A 22 26.58 -3.14 -18.62
N PRO A 23 25.49 -3.38 -19.38
CA PRO A 23 24.39 -4.25 -18.96
C PRO A 23 24.81 -5.69 -18.64
N ILE A 24 25.83 -6.22 -19.35
CA ILE A 24 26.39 -7.55 -19.10
C ILE A 24 26.96 -7.66 -17.68
N LYS A 25 27.61 -6.60 -17.18
CA LYS A 25 28.17 -6.56 -15.82
C LYS A 25 27.07 -6.61 -14.78
N LEU A 26 25.98 -5.85 -14.98
CA LEU A 26 24.80 -5.92 -14.11
C LEU A 26 24.17 -7.32 -14.12
N ILE A 27 23.98 -7.92 -15.29
CA ILE A 27 23.43 -9.28 -15.41
C ILE A 27 24.30 -10.30 -14.66
N GLN A 28 25.62 -10.22 -14.82
CA GLN A 28 26.57 -11.07 -14.09
C GLN A 28 26.47 -10.83 -12.58
N GLN A 29 26.47 -9.59 -12.12
CA GLN A 29 26.31 -9.27 -10.69
C GLN A 29 25.00 -9.81 -10.13
N LEU A 30 23.90 -9.71 -10.88
CA LEU A 30 22.61 -10.28 -10.47
C LEU A 30 22.67 -11.81 -10.40
N LEU A 31 23.35 -12.48 -11.34
CA LEU A 31 23.54 -13.94 -11.32
C LEU A 31 24.41 -14.41 -10.14
N TYR A 32 25.50 -13.69 -9.84
CA TYR A 32 26.42 -14.04 -8.75
C TYR A 32 25.84 -13.72 -7.37
N ASN A 33 25.25 -12.53 -7.18
CA ASN A 33 24.73 -12.09 -5.88
C ASN A 33 23.42 -12.76 -5.46
N THR A 34 22.67 -13.36 -6.38
CA THR A 34 21.42 -14.05 -6.03
C THR A 34 21.60 -15.49 -5.57
N SER A 35 22.83 -16.03 -5.54
CA SER A 35 23.13 -17.44 -5.22
C SER A 35 22.05 -18.42 -5.75
N LEU A 36 21.53 -18.17 -6.96
CA LEU A 36 20.53 -19.00 -7.65
C LEU A 36 21.02 -20.44 -7.89
N ILE A 37 22.26 -20.75 -7.49
CA ILE A 37 23.00 -21.96 -7.81
C ILE A 37 23.58 -22.67 -6.56
N GLN A 38 23.62 -22.10 -5.34
CA GLN A 38 24.43 -22.71 -4.25
C GLN A 38 23.81 -22.92 -2.85
N ASP A 39 22.59 -22.50 -2.54
CA ASP A 39 22.03 -22.71 -1.18
C ASP A 39 21.07 -23.93 -1.07
N ASP A 40 21.61 -25.08 -0.63
CA ASP A 40 20.84 -26.31 -0.36
C ASP A 40 20.05 -26.29 0.97
N HIS A 41 20.33 -25.36 1.89
CA HIS A 41 19.69 -25.34 3.22
C HIS A 41 18.27 -24.74 3.27
N PHE A 42 17.76 -24.22 2.15
CA PHE A 42 16.38 -23.69 2.04
C PHE A 42 15.46 -24.56 1.16
N MET A 43 15.90 -25.78 0.80
CA MET A 43 15.27 -26.69 -0.17
C MET A 43 13.98 -27.39 0.28
N ASN A 44 13.49 -27.20 1.51
CA ASN A 44 12.27 -27.86 1.99
C ASN A 44 10.94 -27.14 1.66
N PHE A 45 10.94 -26.23 0.67
CA PHE A 45 9.70 -25.68 0.11
C PHE A 45 9.65 -25.91 -1.40
N SER A 46 8.83 -26.88 -1.80
CA SER A 46 8.59 -27.36 -3.17
C SER A 46 7.84 -26.33 -4.05
N GLY A 47 8.42 -25.14 -4.23
CA GLY A 47 7.86 -24.06 -5.06
C GLY A 47 8.94 -23.14 -5.63
N SER A 48 9.25 -23.31 -6.92
CA SER A 48 10.19 -22.47 -7.66
C SER A 48 9.67 -21.04 -7.78
N ASN A 49 10.32 -20.00 -7.26
CA ASN A 49 9.79 -18.65 -7.45
C ASN A 49 10.84 -17.52 -7.50
N CYS A 50 10.98 -16.93 -8.70
CA CYS A 50 11.70 -15.68 -8.95
C CYS A 50 11.23 -14.52 -8.07
N LEU A 51 9.99 -14.60 -7.55
CA LEU A 51 9.43 -13.62 -6.62
C LEU A 51 10.29 -13.43 -5.38
N LYS A 52 10.94 -14.47 -4.86
CA LYS A 52 11.82 -14.33 -3.68
C LYS A 52 13.04 -13.44 -3.94
N TYR A 53 13.53 -13.43 -5.19
CA TYR A 53 14.70 -12.65 -5.60
C TYR A 53 14.34 -11.27 -6.12
N LEU A 54 13.05 -11.00 -6.34
CA LEU A 54 12.52 -9.77 -6.90
C LEU A 54 13.05 -8.54 -6.20
N LEU A 55 12.93 -8.54 -4.87
CA LEU A 55 13.32 -7.40 -4.06
C LEU A 55 14.84 -7.21 -4.07
N LEU A 56 15.62 -8.30 -3.98
CA LEU A 56 17.08 -8.26 -4.12
C LEU A 56 17.54 -7.75 -5.49
N ILE A 57 16.86 -8.17 -6.56
CA ILE A 57 17.11 -7.70 -7.93
C ILE A 57 16.89 -6.19 -8.03
N VAL A 58 15.77 -5.69 -7.50
CA VAL A 58 15.46 -4.26 -7.50
C VAL A 58 16.54 -3.48 -6.72
N GLN A 59 16.90 -3.95 -5.52
CA GLN A 59 17.90 -3.30 -4.67
C GLN A 59 19.29 -3.25 -5.34
N ARG A 60 19.73 -4.37 -5.94
CA ARG A 60 21.02 -4.43 -6.63
C ARG A 60 21.03 -3.59 -7.89
N THR A 61 19.92 -3.55 -8.61
CA THR A 61 19.80 -2.67 -9.77
C THR A 61 19.90 -1.21 -9.33
N ASP A 62 19.18 -0.80 -8.29
CA ASP A 62 19.26 0.57 -7.77
C ASP A 62 20.69 0.95 -7.32
N GLN A 63 21.35 0.05 -6.59
CA GLN A 63 22.75 0.24 -6.18
C GLN A 63 23.68 0.39 -7.39
N TYR A 64 23.53 -0.45 -8.39
CA TYR A 64 24.36 -0.42 -9.59
C TYR A 64 24.23 0.90 -10.36
N PHE A 65 23.00 1.42 -10.50
CA PHE A 65 22.80 2.70 -11.19
C PHE A 65 23.37 3.88 -10.41
N LYS A 66 23.30 3.85 -9.07
CA LYS A 66 23.96 4.82 -8.18
C LYS A 66 25.48 4.79 -8.33
N GLU A 67 26.09 3.61 -8.31
CA GLU A 67 27.55 3.44 -8.47
C GLU A 67 28.04 3.94 -9.84
N ASN A 68 27.20 3.86 -10.88
CA ASN A 68 27.53 4.31 -12.23
C ASN A 68 27.02 5.73 -12.56
N ASN A 69 26.53 6.51 -11.57
CA ASN A 69 25.98 7.87 -11.77
C ASN A 69 24.94 7.96 -12.91
N SER A 70 24.05 6.97 -12.99
CA SER A 70 23.10 6.80 -14.09
C SER A 70 21.65 6.82 -13.59
N ILE A 71 20.72 7.21 -14.46
CA ILE A 71 19.30 7.33 -14.12
C ILE A 71 18.63 5.96 -14.28
N SER A 72 18.13 5.39 -13.17
CA SER A 72 17.51 4.05 -13.15
C SER A 72 16.06 4.00 -13.64
N SER A 73 15.47 5.13 -14.02
CA SER A 73 14.02 5.28 -14.21
C SER A 73 13.40 4.34 -15.26
N THR A 74 14.06 4.13 -16.40
CA THR A 74 13.56 3.26 -17.49
C THR A 74 13.67 1.80 -17.13
N LEU A 75 14.82 1.36 -16.62
CA LEU A 75 15.01 -0.03 -16.20
C LEU A 75 14.12 -0.38 -15.01
N MET A 76 13.84 0.58 -14.13
CA MET A 76 12.88 0.38 -13.04
C MET A 76 11.47 0.10 -13.57
N MET A 77 11.03 0.75 -14.65
CA MET A 77 9.76 0.43 -15.31
C MET A 77 9.77 -0.99 -15.92
N ASP A 78 10.88 -1.39 -16.56
CA ASP A 78 11.03 -2.74 -17.11
C ASP A 78 11.00 -3.81 -16.01
N ILE A 79 11.67 -3.55 -14.88
CA ILE A 79 11.64 -4.41 -13.69
C ILE A 79 10.24 -4.47 -13.11
N GLN A 80 9.55 -3.34 -12.96
CA GLN A 80 8.16 -3.28 -12.51
C GLN A 80 7.22 -4.09 -13.41
N HIS A 81 7.40 -4.02 -14.73
CA HIS A 81 6.63 -4.83 -15.68
C HIS A 81 6.95 -6.32 -15.54
N TRP A 82 8.23 -6.67 -15.42
CA TRP A 82 8.68 -8.05 -15.19
C TRP A 82 8.13 -8.64 -13.88
N ILE A 83 8.06 -7.82 -12.81
CA ILE A 83 7.43 -8.17 -11.54
C ILE A 83 5.98 -8.57 -11.75
N ILE A 84 5.19 -7.72 -12.41
CA ILE A 84 3.77 -7.98 -12.69
C ILE A 84 3.61 -9.28 -13.48
N GLN A 85 4.40 -9.47 -14.54
CA GLN A 85 4.34 -10.68 -15.36
C GLN A 85 4.68 -11.95 -14.56
N THR A 86 5.66 -11.85 -13.66
CA THR A 86 6.12 -12.99 -12.85
C THR A 86 5.07 -13.37 -11.82
N ILE A 87 4.46 -12.38 -11.16
CA ILE A 87 3.39 -12.62 -10.17
C ILE A 87 2.17 -13.24 -10.87
N ARG A 88 1.71 -12.66 -11.99
CA ARG A 88 0.53 -13.17 -12.73
C ARG A 88 0.69 -14.58 -13.31
N LYS A 89 1.92 -15.04 -13.55
CA LYS A 89 2.21 -16.39 -14.07
C LYS A 89 2.29 -17.47 -12.98
N SER A 90 2.37 -17.10 -11.70
CA SER A 90 2.41 -18.04 -10.57
C SER A 90 1.00 -18.61 -10.32
N LYS A 91 0.82 -19.93 -10.52
CA LYS A 91 -0.49 -20.63 -10.43
C LYS A 91 -0.73 -21.37 -9.09
N LYS A 92 0.15 -21.26 -8.09
CA LYS A 92 -0.03 -21.93 -6.77
C LYS A 92 0.33 -20.99 -5.62
N SER A 93 -0.50 -21.04 -4.57
CA SER A 93 -0.40 -20.31 -3.28
C SER A 93 -0.07 -18.81 -3.36
N LEU A 94 -0.78 -18.09 -4.23
CA LEU A 94 -0.74 -16.63 -4.39
C LEU A 94 -0.70 -15.87 -3.05
N HIS A 95 -1.49 -16.32 -2.06
CA HIS A 95 -1.63 -15.61 -0.79
C HIS A 95 -0.37 -15.68 0.10
N GLN A 96 0.25 -16.84 0.25
CA GLN A 96 1.44 -17.00 1.11
C GLN A 96 2.65 -16.27 0.52
N GLU A 97 2.79 -16.31 -0.81
CA GLU A 97 3.89 -15.65 -1.52
C GLU A 97 3.74 -14.14 -1.50
N ILE A 98 2.53 -13.62 -1.73
CA ILE A 98 2.29 -12.18 -1.62
C ILE A 98 2.47 -11.71 -0.17
N THR A 99 1.98 -12.48 0.81
CA THR A 99 2.18 -12.13 2.24
C THR A 99 3.67 -12.08 2.58
N TYR A 100 4.47 -13.01 2.05
CA TYR A 100 5.93 -12.98 2.21
C TYR A 100 6.57 -11.74 1.58
N LEU A 101 6.15 -11.35 0.37
CA LEU A 101 6.65 -10.14 -0.29
C LEU A 101 6.28 -8.87 0.48
N LEU A 102 5.06 -8.79 1.00
CA LEU A 102 4.61 -7.66 1.82
C LEU A 102 5.44 -7.53 3.10
N LYS A 103 5.79 -8.65 3.75
CA LYS A 103 6.71 -8.67 4.90
C LYS A 103 8.08 -8.10 4.54
N LEU A 104 8.63 -8.48 3.39
CA LEU A 104 9.95 -8.00 2.97
C LEU A 104 9.99 -6.50 2.61
N ILE A 105 8.86 -5.90 2.22
CA ILE A 105 8.77 -4.46 1.93
C ILE A 105 8.78 -3.63 3.22
N ASN A 106 8.28 -4.19 4.32
CA ASN A 106 8.08 -3.51 5.59
C ASN A 106 9.37 -3.01 6.28
N PRO A 107 10.44 -3.82 6.47
CA PRO A 107 11.56 -3.40 7.29
C PRO A 107 12.35 -2.22 6.68
N PRO A 108 12.87 -1.30 7.52
CA PRO A 108 13.67 -0.15 7.07
C PRO A 108 15.03 -0.56 6.50
N SER A 109 15.54 -1.73 6.89
CA SER A 109 16.75 -2.34 6.33
C SER A 109 16.63 -2.64 4.83
N PHE A 110 15.39 -2.69 4.31
CA PHE A 110 15.14 -2.87 2.90
C PHE A 110 15.15 -1.52 2.16
N HIS A 111 16.33 -1.15 1.63
CA HIS A 111 16.61 0.12 0.95
C HIS A 111 16.00 0.19 -0.46
N LEU A 112 14.67 0.24 -0.54
CA LEU A 112 13.95 0.66 -1.74
C LEU A 112 13.43 2.09 -1.57
N LEU A 113 13.43 2.83 -2.67
CA LEU A 113 12.74 4.12 -2.75
C LEU A 113 11.24 3.93 -2.46
N LEU A 114 10.66 4.83 -1.68
CA LEU A 114 9.26 4.79 -1.29
C LEU A 114 8.27 4.65 -2.48
N PRO A 115 8.44 5.35 -3.63
CA PRO A 115 7.56 5.17 -4.77
C PRO A 115 7.57 3.74 -5.33
N VAL A 116 8.71 3.04 -5.26
CA VAL A 116 8.84 1.64 -5.67
C VAL A 116 8.14 0.73 -4.67
N LYS A 117 8.31 0.98 -3.36
CA LYS A 117 7.56 0.25 -2.32
C LYS A 117 6.05 0.39 -2.53
N GLN A 118 5.56 1.62 -2.80
CA GLN A 118 4.15 1.88 -3.09
C GLN A 118 3.67 1.19 -4.36
N PHE A 119 4.45 1.22 -5.44
CA PHE A 119 4.10 0.52 -6.68
C PHE A 119 3.93 -0.99 -6.43
N ILE A 120 4.94 -1.63 -5.83
CA ILE A 120 4.91 -3.07 -5.57
C ILE A 120 3.74 -3.40 -4.64
N PHE A 121 3.54 -2.61 -3.58
CA PHE A 121 2.40 -2.78 -2.67
C PHE A 121 1.07 -2.76 -3.41
N ASN A 122 0.85 -1.77 -4.28
CA ASN A 122 -0.39 -1.62 -5.03
C ASN A 122 -0.68 -2.83 -5.91
N GLU A 123 0.33 -3.31 -6.65
CA GLU A 123 0.19 -4.47 -7.51
C GLU A 123 -0.10 -5.75 -6.71
N LEU A 124 0.61 -5.95 -5.60
CA LEU A 124 0.38 -7.09 -4.70
C LEU A 124 -1.02 -7.05 -4.08
N ALA A 125 -1.48 -5.87 -3.63
CA ALA A 125 -2.82 -5.66 -3.10
C ALA A 125 -3.90 -5.95 -4.15
N ASN A 126 -3.74 -5.41 -5.37
CA ASN A 126 -4.65 -5.66 -6.48
C ASN A 126 -4.77 -7.15 -6.78
N ILE A 127 -3.65 -7.87 -6.83
CA ILE A 127 -3.63 -9.31 -7.13
C ILE A 127 -4.28 -10.13 -6.02
N LEU A 128 -4.12 -9.75 -4.75
CA LEU A 128 -4.87 -10.37 -3.65
C LEU A 128 -6.39 -10.20 -3.78
N LEU A 129 -6.81 -9.15 -4.48
CA LEU A 129 -8.21 -8.77 -4.68
C LEU A 129 -8.78 -9.23 -6.03
N GLU A 130 -7.96 -9.49 -7.06
CA GLU A 130 -8.34 -9.81 -8.45
C GLU A 130 -9.24 -11.06 -8.56
N ASN A 131 -9.33 -11.91 -7.54
CA ASN A 131 -10.26 -13.04 -7.51
C ASN A 131 -11.71 -12.66 -7.11
N ASN A 132 -11.93 -11.45 -6.60
CA ASN A 132 -13.22 -11.00 -6.09
C ASN A 132 -13.54 -9.58 -6.59
N GLN A 133 -14.45 -9.48 -7.56
CA GLN A 133 -15.40 -8.36 -7.78
C GLN A 133 -14.95 -7.18 -8.67
N GLN A 134 -15.60 -7.06 -9.83
CA GLN A 134 -15.49 -5.93 -10.77
C GLN A 134 -16.25 -4.65 -10.35
N ASN A 135 -17.05 -4.69 -9.28
CA ASN A 135 -17.82 -3.54 -8.76
C ASN A 135 -17.69 -3.45 -7.23
N THR A 136 -16.56 -2.98 -6.75
CA THR A 136 -16.31 -2.85 -5.32
C THR A 136 -15.74 -1.50 -4.99
N ASP A 137 -16.31 -0.85 -3.98
CA ASP A 137 -15.84 0.44 -3.49
C ASP A 137 -14.43 0.31 -2.92
N PHE A 138 -13.71 1.44 -2.81
CA PHE A 138 -12.39 1.44 -2.21
C PHE A 138 -12.40 0.82 -0.80
N TRP A 139 -13.48 1.02 -0.03
CA TRP A 139 -13.60 0.52 1.34
C TRP A 139 -13.69 -1.00 1.43
N ASP A 140 -14.13 -1.71 0.38
CA ASP A 140 -14.12 -3.19 0.38
C ASP A 140 -12.70 -3.75 0.52
N ARG A 141 -11.69 -2.93 0.20
CA ARG A 141 -10.28 -3.31 0.32
C ARG A 141 -9.78 -3.28 1.76
N ILE A 142 -10.61 -2.82 2.71
CA ILE A 142 -10.32 -2.92 4.15
C ILE A 142 -10.14 -4.36 4.61
N SER A 143 -10.70 -5.33 3.86
CA SER A 143 -10.49 -6.77 4.08
C SER A 143 -9.01 -7.18 4.04
N LEU A 144 -8.16 -6.44 3.32
CA LEU A 144 -6.71 -6.66 3.30
C LEU A 144 -6.03 -6.32 4.63
N LEU A 145 -6.66 -5.53 5.51
CA LEU A 145 -6.05 -5.11 6.78
C LEU A 145 -5.56 -6.31 7.61
N SER A 146 -6.32 -7.41 7.64
CA SER A 146 -5.90 -8.63 8.33
C SER A 146 -4.58 -9.22 7.81
N ILE A 147 -4.26 -9.03 6.52
CA ILE A 147 -3.01 -9.48 5.91
C ILE A 147 -1.90 -8.49 6.24
N ILE A 148 -2.19 -7.18 6.15
CA ILE A 148 -1.24 -6.12 6.48
C ILE A 148 -0.76 -6.26 7.93
N ILE A 149 -1.68 -6.48 8.87
CA ILE A 149 -1.35 -6.69 10.28
C ILE A 149 -0.48 -7.94 10.49
N LYS A 150 -0.63 -8.98 9.66
CA LYS A 150 0.26 -10.16 9.71
C LYS A 150 1.68 -9.88 9.20
N CYS A 151 1.86 -8.80 8.43
CA CYS A 151 3.15 -8.44 7.84
C CYS A 151 4.02 -7.55 8.73
N ILE A 152 3.46 -7.06 9.83
CA ILE A 152 4.18 -6.29 10.84
C ILE A 152 5.00 -7.27 11.70
N ASP A 153 6.28 -6.99 11.88
CA ASP A 153 7.19 -7.83 12.68
C ASP A 153 7.45 -7.25 14.08
N ASN A 154 7.26 -5.94 14.28
CA ASN A 154 7.43 -5.27 15.57
C ASN A 154 6.07 -4.90 16.18
N ASP A 155 5.77 -5.38 17.38
CA ASP A 155 4.51 -5.11 18.07
C ASP A 155 4.46 -3.71 18.73
N ASN A 156 5.57 -2.94 18.71
CA ASN A 156 5.61 -1.58 19.25
C ASN A 156 4.90 -0.57 18.33
N LEU A 157 3.57 -0.57 18.38
CA LEU A 157 2.65 0.28 17.61
C LEU A 157 1.77 1.19 18.49
N GLU A 158 2.08 1.26 19.79
CA GLU A 158 1.32 2.03 20.76
C GLU A 158 1.20 3.51 20.38
N ASN A 159 2.21 4.05 19.70
CA ASN A 159 2.25 5.46 19.29
C ASN A 159 1.95 5.69 17.81
N TYR A 160 1.72 4.64 17.01
CA TYR A 160 1.46 4.81 15.57
C TYR A 160 0.21 5.67 15.32
N GLN A 161 0.37 6.63 14.41
CA GLN A 161 -0.68 7.48 13.88
C GLN A 161 -0.61 7.51 12.36
N LEU A 162 -1.77 7.47 11.71
CA LEU A 162 -1.86 7.66 10.26
C LEU A 162 -1.24 9.00 9.84
N PRO A 163 -0.50 9.05 8.71
CA PRO A 163 0.04 10.29 8.18
C PRO A 163 -1.08 11.14 7.56
N TYR A 164 -1.69 12.00 8.39
CA TYR A 164 -2.79 12.89 8.00
C TYR A 164 -2.42 13.84 6.85
N HIS A 165 -1.15 14.24 6.75
CA HIS A 165 -0.63 15.08 5.67
C HIS A 165 0.19 14.27 4.67
N SER A 166 0.00 14.48 3.37
CA SER A 166 0.67 13.73 2.29
C SER A 166 2.19 13.91 2.22
N SER A 167 2.76 14.84 2.98
CA SER A 167 4.19 15.17 2.96
C SER A 167 4.96 14.73 4.21
N ALA A 168 4.32 14.05 5.18
CA ALA A 168 4.96 13.67 6.44
C ALA A 168 4.72 12.19 6.72
N ILE A 169 5.62 11.33 6.23
CA ILE A 169 5.91 10.10 6.97
C ILE A 169 6.79 10.58 8.10
N ALA A 170 6.27 10.63 9.32
CA ALA A 170 7.09 10.93 10.48
C ALA A 170 8.19 9.86 10.58
N ASP A 171 9.41 10.25 10.95
CA ASP A 171 10.53 9.29 11.11
C ASP A 171 10.17 8.15 12.10
N ASP A 172 9.27 8.43 13.04
CA ASP A 172 8.71 7.46 14.02
C ASP A 172 7.87 6.34 13.37
N ASN A 173 7.39 6.51 12.13
CA ASN A 173 6.64 5.50 11.37
C ASN A 173 7.54 4.61 10.49
N ALA A 174 8.86 4.84 10.47
CA ALA A 174 9.79 4.13 9.57
C ALA A 174 9.75 2.61 9.72
N ASP A 175 9.40 2.10 10.91
CA ASP A 175 9.29 0.66 11.20
C ASP A 175 7.99 0.01 10.70
N HIS A 176 7.00 0.83 10.31
CA HIS A 176 5.63 0.41 10.02
C HIS A 176 5.13 0.88 8.65
N ILE A 177 6.06 1.05 7.72
CA ILE A 177 5.79 1.57 6.38
C ILE A 177 4.65 0.82 5.67
N ILE A 178 4.46 -0.48 5.94
CA ILE A 178 3.39 -1.26 5.31
C ILE A 178 1.98 -0.73 5.61
N ILE A 179 1.77 -0.14 6.79
CA ILE A 179 0.49 0.48 7.15
C ILE A 179 0.30 1.77 6.36
N ASP A 180 1.36 2.58 6.24
CA ASP A 180 1.34 3.82 5.46
C ASP A 180 1.07 3.52 3.98
N LEU A 181 1.73 2.51 3.40
CA LEU A 181 1.50 2.06 2.03
C LEU A 181 0.05 1.63 1.81
N PHE A 182 -0.55 0.94 2.79
CA PHE A 182 -1.95 0.53 2.75
C PHE A 182 -2.90 1.73 2.82
N PHE A 183 -2.63 2.67 3.72
CA PHE A 183 -3.38 3.91 3.83
C PHE A 183 -3.35 4.72 2.53
N PHE A 184 -2.16 4.93 1.95
CA PHE A 184 -2.02 5.65 0.68
C PHE A 184 -2.67 4.92 -0.49
N TYR A 185 -2.64 3.58 -0.50
CA TYR A 185 -3.37 2.78 -1.46
C TYR A 185 -4.88 3.04 -1.39
N LEU A 186 -5.48 2.97 -0.20
CA LEU A 186 -6.90 3.27 0.00
C LEU A 186 -7.24 4.72 -0.35
N ARG A 187 -6.39 5.68 0.06
CA ARG A 187 -6.58 7.12 -0.20
C ARG A 187 -6.58 7.43 -1.69
N ARG A 188 -5.67 6.82 -2.45
CA ARG A 188 -5.63 6.96 -3.91
C ARG A 188 -6.89 6.42 -4.56
N LEU A 189 -7.38 5.27 -4.12
CA LEU A 189 -8.64 4.71 -4.62
C LEU A 189 -9.84 5.59 -4.27
N ALA A 190 -9.90 6.12 -3.05
CA ALA A 190 -10.96 7.03 -2.61
C ALA A 190 -11.01 8.31 -3.46
N ASN A 191 -9.84 8.89 -3.80
CA ASN A 191 -9.76 10.08 -4.65
C ASN A 191 -10.25 9.85 -6.08
N ASN A 192 -10.21 8.60 -6.57
CA ASN A 192 -10.64 8.23 -7.92
C ASN A 192 -12.07 7.65 -7.94
N ALA A 193 -12.68 7.41 -6.78
CA ALA A 193 -13.99 6.80 -6.67
C ALA A 193 -15.11 7.84 -6.82
N ILE A 194 -16.23 7.42 -7.41
CA ILE A 194 -17.48 8.17 -7.32
C ILE A 194 -18.06 7.92 -5.93
N ILE A 195 -18.07 8.96 -5.10
CA ILE A 195 -18.53 8.84 -3.72
C ILE A 195 -20.05 8.99 -3.67
N GLN A 196 -20.72 7.97 -3.13
CA GLN A 196 -22.16 7.96 -2.86
C GLN A 196 -22.44 7.98 -1.35
N PRO A 197 -23.57 8.55 -0.89
CA PRO A 197 -23.94 8.55 0.52
C PRO A 197 -23.95 7.15 1.17
N ALA A 198 -24.34 6.11 0.42
CA ALA A 198 -24.34 4.73 0.88
C ALA A 198 -22.98 4.23 1.38
N LEU A 199 -21.88 4.78 0.86
CA LEU A 199 -20.51 4.44 1.26
C LEU A 199 -20.22 4.82 2.71
N ILE A 200 -20.80 5.92 3.21
CA ILE A 200 -20.60 6.35 4.60
C ILE A 200 -21.22 5.34 5.56
N ASN A 201 -22.46 4.91 5.29
CA ASN A 201 -23.12 3.88 6.08
C ASN A 201 -22.31 2.58 6.07
N LYS A 202 -21.77 2.20 4.91
CA LYS A 202 -20.90 1.04 4.77
C LYS A 202 -19.64 1.15 5.62
N ILE A 203 -18.98 2.32 5.65
CA ILE A 203 -17.81 2.56 6.50
C ILE A 203 -18.21 2.50 7.99
N LEU A 204 -19.28 3.18 8.39
CA LEU A 204 -19.77 3.21 9.77
C LEU A 204 -20.15 1.83 10.32
N LEU A 205 -20.79 0.99 9.51
CA LEU A 205 -21.23 -0.35 9.90
C LEU A 205 -20.14 -1.42 9.75
N SER A 206 -19.04 -1.09 9.07
CA SER A 206 -17.95 -2.04 8.88
C SER A 206 -17.32 -2.44 10.22
N ARG A 207 -16.89 -3.70 10.25
CA ARG A 207 -16.23 -4.32 11.40
C ARG A 207 -14.86 -4.84 10.98
N LEU A 208 -13.95 -4.89 11.94
CA LEU A 208 -12.64 -5.48 11.73
C LEU A 208 -12.79 -6.95 11.27
N SER A 209 -12.14 -7.29 10.16
CA SER A 209 -12.03 -8.67 9.68
C SER A 209 -11.35 -9.55 10.72
N LYS A 210 -11.74 -10.83 10.81
CA LYS A 210 -11.20 -11.76 11.81
C LYS A 210 -9.67 -11.84 11.77
N ILE A 211 -9.04 -11.61 12.92
CA ILE A 211 -7.60 -11.74 13.12
C ILE A 211 -7.35 -12.97 13.99
N ASN A 212 -6.49 -13.88 13.50
CA ASN A 212 -6.22 -15.14 14.17
C ASN A 212 -5.19 -15.01 15.30
N ASN A 213 -4.40 -13.93 15.33
CA ASN A 213 -3.41 -13.68 16.38
C ASN A 213 -3.97 -12.70 17.41
N ALA A 214 -4.29 -13.20 18.61
CA ALA A 214 -4.91 -12.43 19.69
C ALA A 214 -4.09 -11.18 20.08
N ASN A 215 -2.75 -11.29 20.09
CA ASN A 215 -1.86 -10.19 20.47
C ASN A 215 -1.92 -9.01 19.49
N ARG A 216 -2.37 -9.26 18.25
CA ARG A 216 -2.46 -8.24 17.19
C ARG A 216 -3.84 -7.62 17.06
N ILE A 217 -4.84 -8.11 17.81
CA ILE A 217 -6.20 -7.56 17.79
C ILE A 217 -6.20 -6.09 18.22
N PRO A 218 -5.60 -5.69 19.36
CA PRO A 218 -5.67 -4.30 19.82
C PRO A 218 -5.06 -3.32 18.81
N ILE A 219 -3.91 -3.69 18.24
CA ILE A 219 -3.22 -2.91 17.21
C ILE A 219 -4.10 -2.76 15.96
N ALA A 220 -4.70 -3.85 15.52
CA ALA A 220 -5.54 -3.83 14.33
C ALA A 220 -6.83 -3.05 14.54
N GLU A 221 -7.44 -3.12 15.73
CA GLU A 221 -8.60 -2.32 16.10
C GLU A 221 -8.25 -0.83 16.11
N LYS A 222 -7.10 -0.47 16.68
CA LYS A 222 -6.59 0.90 16.67
C LYS A 222 -6.41 1.42 15.24
N ILE A 223 -5.73 0.68 14.37
CA ILE A 223 -5.50 1.07 12.97
C ILE A 223 -6.82 1.12 12.20
N PHE A 224 -7.69 0.14 12.38
CA PHE A 224 -9.01 0.09 11.74
C PHE A 224 -9.86 1.31 12.10
N ASN A 225 -9.87 1.69 13.38
CA ASN A 225 -10.60 2.87 13.85
C ASN A 225 -10.00 4.15 13.25
N GLN A 226 -8.67 4.33 13.27
CA GLN A 226 -8.05 5.49 12.62
C GLN A 226 -8.39 5.59 11.12
N LEU A 227 -8.34 4.46 10.38
CA LEU A 227 -8.73 4.44 8.97
C LEU A 227 -10.20 4.82 8.80
N LYS A 228 -11.08 4.22 9.61
CA LYS A 228 -12.52 4.49 9.58
C LYS A 228 -12.82 5.97 9.82
N GLU A 229 -12.22 6.56 10.85
CA GLU A 229 -12.36 7.99 11.19
C GLU A 229 -11.89 8.88 10.05
N PHE A 230 -10.69 8.62 9.52
CA PHE A 230 -10.14 9.36 8.40
C PHE A 230 -11.05 9.32 7.17
N PHE A 231 -11.48 8.12 6.76
CA PHE A 231 -12.29 7.97 5.55
C PHE A 231 -13.72 8.45 5.73
N ILE A 232 -14.31 8.40 6.93
CA ILE A 232 -15.60 9.05 7.21
C ILE A 232 -15.49 10.56 7.00
N LEU A 233 -14.47 11.19 7.60
CA LEU A 233 -14.25 12.62 7.46
C LEU A 233 -14.02 13.01 6.01
N GLN A 234 -13.14 12.28 5.31
CA GLN A 234 -12.84 12.53 3.90
C GLN A 234 -14.09 12.39 3.02
N THR A 235 -14.83 11.29 3.17
CA THR A 235 -16.01 10.98 2.36
C THR A 235 -17.13 12.00 2.60
N THR A 236 -17.34 12.37 3.87
CA THR A 236 -18.36 13.37 4.25
C THR A 236 -18.01 14.75 3.69
N ALA A 237 -16.75 15.19 3.83
CA ALA A 237 -16.30 16.47 3.28
C ALA A 237 -16.48 16.51 1.75
N LEU A 238 -16.13 15.42 1.06
CA LEU A 238 -16.28 15.33 -0.41
C LEU A 238 -17.76 15.34 -0.85
N LEU A 239 -18.66 14.66 -0.13
CA LEU A 239 -20.09 14.68 -0.42
C LEU A 239 -20.69 16.09 -0.26
N LEU A 240 -20.26 16.84 0.77
CA LEU A 240 -20.72 18.22 0.96
C LEU A 240 -20.33 19.16 -0.18
N CYS A 241 -19.23 18.86 -0.87
CA CYS A 241 -18.80 19.64 -2.03
C CYS A 241 -19.51 19.24 -3.34
N GLN A 242 -20.35 18.19 -3.34
CA GLN A 242 -21.07 17.79 -4.53
C GLN A 242 -22.25 18.73 -4.80
N THR A 243 -22.33 19.27 -6.02
CA THR A 243 -23.31 20.29 -6.42
C THR A 243 -24.60 19.71 -7.01
N ASN A 244 -24.63 18.42 -7.37
CA ASN A 244 -25.72 17.77 -8.10
C ASN A 244 -26.44 16.66 -7.29
N LEU A 245 -26.71 16.92 -6.01
CA LEU A 245 -27.42 15.96 -5.16
C LEU A 245 -28.93 16.21 -5.20
N ASP A 246 -29.70 15.13 -5.27
CA ASP A 246 -31.16 15.23 -5.14
C ASP A 246 -31.58 15.58 -3.69
N GLN A 247 -32.85 15.94 -3.49
CA GLN A 247 -33.35 16.38 -2.18
C GLN A 247 -33.22 15.30 -1.10
N HIS A 248 -33.31 14.03 -1.46
CA HIS A 248 -33.21 12.90 -0.53
C HIS A 248 -31.76 12.70 -0.06
N ASP A 249 -30.81 12.75 -0.99
CA ASP A 249 -29.39 12.65 -0.70
C ASP A 249 -28.90 13.85 0.12
N GLN A 250 -29.41 15.06 -0.14
CA GLN A 250 -29.12 16.24 0.68
C GLN A 250 -29.57 16.08 2.14
N GLN A 251 -30.78 15.56 2.38
CA GLN A 251 -31.26 15.28 3.74
C GLN A 251 -30.40 14.22 4.43
N THR A 252 -30.03 13.16 3.70
CA THR A 252 -29.15 12.09 4.19
C THR A 252 -27.78 12.65 4.58
N ILE A 253 -27.18 13.49 3.74
CA ILE A 253 -25.90 14.12 3.99
C ILE A 253 -25.96 15.07 5.19
N ASN A 254 -27.05 15.84 5.36
CA ASN A 254 -27.22 16.70 6.53
C ASN A 254 -27.28 15.90 7.84
N HIS A 255 -27.97 14.76 7.84
CA HIS A 255 -28.00 13.86 9.00
C HIS A 255 -26.62 13.26 9.30
N ILE A 256 -25.92 12.80 8.26
CA ILE A 256 -24.55 12.29 8.37
C ILE A 256 -23.62 13.37 8.92
N LEU A 257 -23.67 14.59 8.37
CA LEU A 257 -22.85 15.71 8.82
C LEU A 257 -23.09 16.02 10.29
N THR A 258 -24.35 16.01 10.74
CA THR A 258 -24.69 16.23 12.14
C THR A 258 -24.04 15.17 13.04
N ALA A 259 -24.05 13.90 12.62
CA ALA A 259 -23.40 12.82 13.35
C ALA A 259 -21.86 13.01 13.37
N VAL A 260 -21.26 13.31 12.21
CA VAL A 260 -19.80 13.53 12.08
C VAL A 260 -19.33 14.72 12.90
N ILE A 261 -20.10 15.81 12.93
CA ILE A 261 -19.79 16.97 13.77
C ILE A 261 -19.80 16.56 15.23
N ASN A 262 -20.86 15.90 15.68
CA ASN A 262 -21.00 15.50 17.08
C ASN A 262 -19.93 14.51 17.54
N GLN A 263 -19.45 13.66 16.64
CA GLN A 263 -18.53 12.58 16.97
C GLN A 263 -17.05 12.95 16.80
N TYR A 264 -16.70 13.74 15.78
CA TYR A 264 -15.30 13.94 15.36
C TYR A 264 -14.86 15.40 15.27
N LEU A 265 -15.80 16.34 15.06
CA LEU A 265 -15.48 17.75 14.80
C LEU A 265 -15.91 18.69 15.94
N ARG A 266 -16.31 18.17 17.09
CA ARG A 266 -16.63 19.00 18.27
C ARG A 266 -15.37 19.72 18.73
N ILE A 267 -15.48 21.05 18.85
CA ILE A 267 -14.47 21.88 19.49
C ILE A 267 -14.93 22.06 20.93
N GLU A 268 -14.27 21.36 21.86
CA GLU A 268 -14.44 21.64 23.28
C GLU A 268 -13.68 22.94 23.58
N VAL A 269 -14.30 23.88 24.29
CA VAL A 269 -13.69 25.15 24.71
C VAL A 269 -13.09 24.91 26.11
N PRO A 270 -11.88 25.40 26.44
CA PRO A 270 -11.02 26.30 25.70
C PRO A 270 -9.82 25.56 25.10
N VAL A 271 -9.81 25.35 23.78
CA VAL A 271 -8.68 24.72 23.10
C VAL A 271 -7.98 25.75 22.21
N ILE A 272 -6.67 25.94 22.47
CA ILE A 272 -5.79 26.90 21.77
C ILE A 272 -5.38 26.37 20.37
N GLN A 273 -5.63 25.08 20.08
CA GLN A 273 -5.29 24.41 18.83
C GLN A 273 -6.48 23.63 18.25
N LEU A 274 -6.90 23.95 17.02
CA LEU A 274 -7.90 23.17 16.29
C LEU A 274 -7.43 21.72 16.15
N SER A 275 -8.33 20.75 16.38
CA SER A 275 -8.01 19.33 16.22
C SER A 275 -7.58 19.03 14.78
N ASN A 276 -6.65 18.09 14.61
CA ASN A 276 -6.17 17.66 13.28
C ASN A 276 -7.32 17.22 12.37
N TYR A 277 -8.38 16.63 12.93
CA TYR A 277 -9.58 16.23 12.22
C TYR A 277 -10.36 17.43 11.65
N VAL A 278 -10.52 18.50 12.44
CA VAL A 278 -11.19 19.72 11.97
C VAL A 278 -10.36 20.41 10.89
N GLN A 279 -9.05 20.53 11.10
CA GLN A 279 -8.15 21.11 10.10
C GLN A 279 -8.19 20.33 8.77
N PHE A 280 -8.11 19.00 8.85
CA PHE A 280 -8.20 18.11 7.68
C PHE A 280 -9.55 18.25 6.96
N PHE A 281 -10.67 18.19 7.70
CA PHE A 281 -12.00 18.31 7.14
C PHE A 281 -12.21 19.64 6.41
N CYS A 282 -11.83 20.75 7.04
CA CYS A 282 -11.87 22.08 6.44
C CYS A 282 -10.98 22.17 5.19
N SER A 283 -9.78 21.59 5.22
CA SER A 283 -8.85 21.64 4.08
C SER A 283 -9.42 20.99 2.82
N ILE A 284 -10.22 19.93 2.95
CA ILE A 284 -10.88 19.28 1.81
C ILE A 284 -11.94 20.20 1.22
N ILE A 285 -12.77 20.79 2.08
CA ILE A 285 -13.86 21.66 1.66
C ILE A 285 -13.31 22.88 0.90
N THR A 286 -12.29 23.55 1.45
CA THR A 286 -11.70 24.73 0.80
C THR A 286 -11.06 24.40 -0.54
N THR A 287 -10.38 23.26 -0.64
CA THR A 287 -9.69 22.85 -1.89
C THR A 287 -10.66 22.42 -2.99
N LYS A 288 -11.86 21.94 -2.65
CA LYS A 288 -12.87 21.51 -3.64
C LYS A 288 -13.87 22.60 -4.02
N GLN A 289 -14.02 23.63 -3.19
CA GLN A 289 -14.84 24.81 -3.49
C GLN A 289 -14.09 25.93 -4.23
N SER A 290 -12.76 25.86 -4.30
CA SER A 290 -11.91 26.74 -5.13
C SER A 290 -11.79 26.23 -6.57
#